data_AF-A0A5B6ZD56-F1
#
_entry.id   AF-A0A5B6ZD56-F1
#
_cell.length_a   1.000
_cell.length_b   1.000
_cell.length_c   1.000
_cell.angle_alpha   90.00
_cell.angle_beta   90.00
_cell.angle_gamma   90.00
#
_symmetry.space_group_name_H-M   'P 1'
#
loop_
_entity.id
_entity.type
_entity.pdbx_description
1 polymer ?
#
loop_
_entity_poly.entity_id
_entity_poly.type
_entity_poly.pdbx_seq_one_letter_code
_entity_poly.pdbx_strand_id
1 'polypeptide(L)'
;PYLHEDAYSLLASFLDSEVTEEALAIMEMLSCHRYCRSKIAASGALNSILKILDTQIREFQELAIKILYNLSWNSDIRSLIVCSEFIPKLIPFFEDTALARYCITILENLCDNETARFSVAETDGCIASIAKLLEIDSREDQEHAVAVLLSLCSQHVQYCQLVMDEGVIPALV
;
A
#
# COMPACT_ATOMS: atom_id res chain seq x y z
N PRO A 1 12.08 -15.03 18.03
CA PRO A 1 11.91 -16.44 17.62
C PRO A 1 12.19 -16.57 16.11
N TYR A 2 13.24 -17.30 15.73
CA TYR A 2 13.59 -17.50 14.33
C TYR A 2 12.70 -18.59 13.73
N LEU A 3 11.70 -18.19 12.94
CA LEU A 3 10.91 -19.16 12.17
C LEU A 3 11.74 -19.66 10.98
N HIS A 4 11.70 -20.97 10.75
CA HIS A 4 12.29 -21.63 9.58
C HIS A 4 11.56 -21.19 8.30
N GLU A 5 12.21 -21.22 7.13
CA GLU A 5 11.60 -20.82 5.85
C GLU A 5 10.30 -21.59 5.55
N ASP A 6 10.26 -22.88 5.88
CA ASP A 6 9.07 -23.72 5.71
C ASP A 6 7.86 -23.22 6.49
N ALA A 7 8.08 -22.53 7.62
CA ALA A 7 6.99 -21.99 8.42
C ALA A 7 6.28 -20.83 7.70
N TYR A 8 7.01 -20.01 6.93
CA TYR A 8 6.40 -18.93 6.13
C TYR A 8 5.57 -19.52 4.99
N SER A 9 6.09 -20.55 4.32
CA SER A 9 5.36 -21.24 3.25
C SER A 9 4.10 -21.93 3.77
N LEU A 10 4.17 -22.54 4.96
CA LEU A 10 3.01 -23.12 5.62
C LEU A 10 1.97 -22.04 5.99
N LEU A 11 2.39 -20.93 6.59
CA LEU A 11 1.50 -19.80 6.88
C LEU A 11 0.86 -19.24 5.60
N ALA A 12 1.63 -19.14 4.50
CA ALA A 12 1.11 -18.70 3.21
C ALA A 12 0.01 -19.62 2.69
N SER A 13 0.17 -20.94 2.85
CA SER A 13 -0.88 -21.91 2.46
C SER A 13 -2.17 -21.78 3.27
N PHE A 14 -2.12 -21.18 4.46
CA PHE A 14 -3.31 -20.97 5.30
C PHE A 14 -4.09 -19.69 4.96
N LEU A 15 -3.53 -18.78 4.17
CA LEU A 15 -4.21 -17.55 3.73
C LEU A 15 -5.39 -17.79 2.79
N ASP A 16 -5.49 -18.99 2.23
CA ASP A 16 -6.57 -19.41 1.34
C ASP A 16 -7.44 -20.51 1.99
N SER A 17 -7.45 -20.58 3.34
CA SER A 17 -8.09 -21.66 4.11
C SER A 17 -9.11 -21.15 5.14
N GLU A 18 -9.74 -22.06 5.89
CA GLU A 18 -10.68 -21.70 6.96
C GLU A 18 -10.03 -20.94 8.13
N VAL A 19 -8.70 -21.03 8.29
CA VAL A 19 -7.92 -20.35 9.34
C VAL A 19 -7.17 -19.11 8.81
N THR A 20 -7.73 -18.46 7.78
CA THR A 20 -7.13 -17.29 7.13
C THR A 20 -6.95 -16.13 8.10
N GLU A 21 -7.86 -15.94 9.05
CA GLU A 21 -7.79 -14.85 10.03
C GLU A 21 -6.55 -14.96 10.92
N GLU A 22 -6.34 -16.13 11.53
CA GLU A 22 -5.18 -16.38 12.39
C GLU A 22 -3.88 -16.32 11.59
N ALA A 23 -3.89 -16.87 10.37
CA ALA A 23 -2.73 -16.81 9.47
C ALA A 23 -2.36 -15.35 9.13
N LEU A 24 -3.35 -14.51 8.80
CA LEU A 24 -3.15 -13.09 8.54
C LEU A 24 -2.62 -12.34 9.76
N ALA A 25 -3.21 -12.57 10.94
CA ALA A 25 -2.76 -11.92 12.17
C ALA A 25 -1.29 -12.27 12.50
N ILE A 26 -0.90 -13.53 12.30
CA ILE A 26 0.50 -13.96 12.46
C ILE A 26 1.39 -13.29 11.41
N MET A 27 0.96 -13.23 10.14
CA MET A 27 1.73 -12.58 9.08
C MET A 27 1.91 -11.08 9.30
N GLU A 28 0.88 -10.38 9.78
CA GLU A 28 0.93 -8.97 10.14
C GLU A 28 2.01 -8.73 11.21
N MET A 29 1.98 -9.51 12.30
CA MET A 29 2.99 -9.43 13.36
C MET A 29 4.41 -9.73 12.83
N LEU A 30 4.56 -10.74 11.96
CA LEU A 30 5.86 -11.05 11.37
C LEU A 30 6.35 -9.93 10.44
N SER A 31 5.46 -9.32 9.65
CA SER A 31 5.81 -8.27 8.67
C SER A 31 6.41 -7.01 9.32
N CYS A 32 6.05 -6.73 10.58
CA CYS A 32 6.64 -5.66 11.39
C CYS A 32 8.16 -5.79 11.50
N HIS A 33 8.70 -7.02 11.43
CA HIS A 33 10.13 -7.29 11.55
C HIS A 33 10.83 -7.32 10.19
N ARG A 34 11.78 -6.40 9.97
CA ARG A 34 12.52 -6.24 8.70
C ARG A 34 13.08 -7.55 8.12
N TYR A 35 13.60 -8.44 8.96
CA TYR A 35 14.18 -9.72 8.53
C TYR A 35 13.15 -10.77 8.10
N CYS A 36 11.87 -10.60 8.46
CA CYS A 36 10.78 -11.49 8.05
C CYS A 36 10.21 -11.11 6.69
N ARG A 37 10.29 -9.82 6.31
CA ARG A 37 9.64 -9.28 5.10
C ARG A 37 10.05 -10.01 3.82
N SER A 38 11.35 -10.26 3.64
CA SER A 38 11.85 -11.01 2.47
C SER A 38 11.39 -12.46 2.47
N LYS A 39 11.27 -13.10 3.64
CA LYS A 39 10.77 -14.47 3.78
C LYS A 39 9.28 -14.57 3.47
N ILE A 40 8.49 -13.59 3.92
CA ILE A 40 7.07 -13.46 3.55
C ILE A 40 6.93 -13.33 2.04
N ALA A 41 7.70 -12.44 1.40
CA ALA A 41 7.67 -12.31 -0.06
C ALA A 41 8.08 -13.62 -0.79
N ALA A 42 9.13 -14.29 -0.31
CA ALA A 42 9.61 -15.55 -0.88
C ALA A 42 8.65 -16.74 -0.68
N SER A 43 7.78 -16.68 0.34
CA SER A 43 6.81 -17.75 0.64
C SER A 43 5.62 -17.84 -0.33
N GLY A 44 5.49 -16.88 -1.24
CA GLY A 44 4.33 -16.78 -2.15
C GLY A 44 3.11 -16.10 -1.52
N ALA A 45 3.17 -15.72 -0.24
CA ALA A 45 2.08 -15.08 0.50
C ALA A 45 1.56 -13.78 -0.15
N LEU A 46 2.43 -13.04 -0.86
CA LEU A 46 2.07 -11.73 -1.43
C LEU A 46 0.86 -11.84 -2.36
N ASN A 47 0.78 -12.88 -3.19
CA ASN A 47 -0.36 -13.07 -4.10
C ASN A 47 -1.67 -13.32 -3.34
N SER A 48 -1.64 -14.12 -2.28
CA SER A 48 -2.83 -14.37 -1.45
C SER A 48 -3.24 -13.12 -0.67
N ILE A 49 -2.27 -12.38 -0.10
CA ILE A 49 -2.53 -11.10 0.58
C ILE A 49 -3.20 -10.08 -0.37
N LEU A 50 -2.76 -10.00 -1.62
CA LEU A 50 -3.37 -9.11 -2.61
C LEU A 50 -4.79 -9.54 -3.00
N LYS A 51 -5.05 -10.84 -3.11
CA LYS A 51 -6.41 -11.37 -3.35
C LYS A 51 -7.35 -11.10 -2.18
N ILE A 52 -6.83 -11.08 -0.95
CA ILE A 52 -7.63 -10.78 0.24
C ILE A 52 -8.25 -9.38 0.16
N LEU A 53 -7.60 -8.43 -0.51
CA LEU A 53 -8.17 -7.09 -0.73
C LEU A 53 -9.46 -7.12 -1.57
N ASP A 54 -9.61 -8.12 -2.45
CA ASP A 54 -10.81 -8.30 -3.27
C ASP A 54 -11.97 -8.96 -2.51
N THR A 55 -11.73 -9.44 -1.28
CA THR A 55 -12.79 -9.95 -0.42
C THR A 55 -13.65 -8.80 0.11
N GLN A 56 -14.80 -9.12 0.70
CA GLN A 56 -15.67 -8.12 1.38
C GLN A 56 -15.57 -8.24 2.91
N ILE A 57 -14.46 -8.82 3.41
CA ILE A 57 -14.24 -9.06 4.84
C ILE A 57 -13.28 -7.97 5.35
N ARG A 58 -13.82 -6.98 6.05
CA ARG A 58 -13.09 -5.76 6.43
C ARG A 58 -11.90 -6.06 7.33
N GLU A 59 -12.05 -7.00 8.26
CA GLU A 59 -10.99 -7.41 9.18
C GLU A 59 -9.78 -7.98 8.41
N PHE A 60 -10.04 -8.74 7.34
CA PHE A 60 -8.97 -9.33 6.53
C PHE A 60 -8.29 -8.27 5.66
N GLN A 61 -9.08 -7.35 5.09
CA GLN A 61 -8.55 -6.24 4.30
C GLN A 61 -7.66 -5.32 5.16
N GLU A 62 -8.06 -5.01 6.39
CA GLU A 62 -7.27 -4.21 7.32
C GLU A 62 -5.90 -4.88 7.61
N LEU A 63 -5.89 -6.18 7.91
CA LEU A 63 -4.65 -6.93 8.11
C LEU A 63 -3.79 -6.95 6.84
N ALA A 64 -4.39 -7.17 5.68
CA ALA A 64 -3.69 -7.17 4.39
C ALA A 64 -3.03 -5.80 4.11
N ILE A 65 -3.73 -4.69 4.32
CA ILE A 65 -3.18 -3.33 4.17
C ILE A 65 -2.00 -3.10 5.12
N LYS A 66 -2.11 -3.51 6.40
CA LYS A 66 -1.02 -3.40 7.38
C LYS A 66 0.20 -4.23 6.99
N ILE A 67 -0.01 -5.45 6.48
CA ILE A 67 1.08 -6.29 5.95
C ILE A 67 1.75 -5.58 4.77
N LEU A 68 0.98 -5.12 3.78
CA LEU A 68 1.52 -4.45 2.58
C LEU A 68 2.25 -3.16 2.92
N TYR A 69 1.74 -2.38 3.88
CA TYR A 69 2.44 -1.24 4.47
C TYR A 69 3.81 -1.66 4.99
N ASN A 70 3.88 -2.67 5.86
CA ASN A 70 5.14 -3.14 6.42
C ASN A 70 6.11 -3.65 5.33
N LEU A 71 5.60 -4.35 4.32
CA LEU A 71 6.40 -4.87 3.20
C LEU A 71 6.91 -3.76 2.27
N SER A 72 6.14 -2.68 2.06
CA SER A 72 6.49 -1.56 1.18
C SER A 72 7.80 -0.86 1.58
N TRP A 73 8.21 -0.95 2.84
CA TRP A 73 9.49 -0.44 3.33
C TRP A 73 10.71 -1.21 2.79
N ASN A 74 10.52 -2.36 2.13
CA ASN A 74 11.60 -3.12 1.50
C ASN A 74 11.60 -2.91 -0.02
N SER A 75 12.66 -2.29 -0.54
CA SER A 75 12.82 -1.95 -1.97
C SER A 75 12.64 -3.14 -2.92
N ASP A 76 13.12 -4.32 -2.54
CA ASP A 76 13.04 -5.51 -3.39
C ASP A 76 11.57 -5.95 -3.55
N ILE A 77 10.77 -5.81 -2.49
CA ILE A 77 9.36 -6.20 -2.45
C ILE A 77 8.47 -5.15 -3.12
N ARG A 78 8.84 -3.86 -3.08
CA ARG A 78 8.09 -2.79 -3.77
C ARG A 78 7.86 -3.12 -5.24
N SER A 79 8.90 -3.60 -5.92
CA SER A 79 8.81 -3.98 -7.34
C SER A 79 7.76 -5.07 -7.60
N LEU A 80 7.66 -6.06 -6.69
CA LEU A 80 6.66 -7.13 -6.77
C LEU A 80 5.24 -6.61 -6.56
N ILE A 81 5.06 -5.68 -5.62
CA ILE A 81 3.76 -5.04 -5.33
C ILE A 81 3.32 -4.21 -6.54
N VAL A 82 4.20 -3.39 -7.13
CA VAL A 82 3.87 -2.54 -8.29
C VAL A 82 3.44 -3.38 -9.50
N CYS A 83 4.09 -4.52 -9.74
CA CYS A 83 3.74 -5.43 -10.83
C CYS A 83 2.39 -6.15 -10.68
N SER A 84 1.68 -5.97 -9.56
CA SER A 84 0.46 -6.72 -9.23
C SER A 84 -0.85 -5.95 -9.40
N GLU A 85 -0.82 -4.78 -10.05
CA GLU A 85 -1.98 -3.89 -10.23
C GLU A 85 -2.66 -3.53 -8.89
N PHE A 86 -1.86 -3.39 -7.85
CA PHE A 86 -2.32 -3.17 -6.48
C PHE A 86 -2.86 -1.74 -6.23
N ILE A 87 -2.33 -0.72 -6.90
CA ILE A 87 -2.67 0.70 -6.65
C ILE A 87 -4.18 0.98 -6.81
N PRO A 88 -4.87 0.53 -7.87
CA PRO A 88 -6.32 0.68 -7.96
C PRO A 88 -7.10 0.07 -6.79
N LYS A 89 -6.59 -1.02 -6.18
CA LYS A 89 -7.22 -1.67 -5.03
C LYS A 89 -7.11 -0.85 -3.74
N LEU A 90 -6.22 0.16 -3.69
CA LEU A 90 -6.06 1.02 -2.51
C LEU A 90 -7.17 2.07 -2.37
N ILE A 91 -7.78 2.49 -3.48
CA ILE A 91 -8.70 3.64 -3.51
C ILE A 91 -9.83 3.55 -2.48
N PRO A 92 -10.54 2.40 -2.33
CA PRO A 92 -11.63 2.29 -1.36
C PRO A 92 -11.20 2.51 0.11
N PHE A 93 -9.91 2.34 0.42
CA PHE A 93 -9.39 2.45 1.78
C PHE A 93 -8.94 3.86 2.16
N PHE A 94 -8.88 4.80 1.20
CA PHE A 94 -8.57 6.22 1.50
C PHE A 94 -9.69 6.94 2.24
N GLU A 95 -10.94 6.45 2.14
CA GLU A 95 -12.06 7.01 2.90
C GLU A 95 -12.11 6.50 4.35
N ASP A 96 -11.35 5.45 4.67
CA ASP A 96 -11.26 4.91 6.02
C ASP A 96 -10.14 5.63 6.78
N THR A 97 -10.52 6.48 7.74
CA THR A 97 -9.56 7.25 8.55
C THR A 97 -8.56 6.39 9.31
N ALA A 98 -8.87 5.11 9.59
CA ALA A 98 -7.94 4.19 10.25
C ALA A 98 -6.91 3.61 9.27
N LEU A 99 -7.23 3.56 7.97
CA LEU A 99 -6.41 2.93 6.93
C LEU A 99 -5.72 3.90 5.99
N ALA A 100 -6.29 5.10 5.79
CA ALA A 100 -5.82 6.08 4.82
C ALA A 100 -4.33 6.42 4.98
N ARG A 101 -3.86 6.53 6.23
CA ARG A 101 -2.42 6.71 6.53
C ARG A 101 -1.56 5.58 5.98
N TYR A 102 -1.95 4.32 6.19
CA TYR A 102 -1.20 3.19 5.66
C TYR A 102 -1.20 3.21 4.13
N CYS A 103 -2.34 3.54 3.51
CA CYS A 103 -2.45 3.65 2.06
C CYS A 103 -1.53 4.72 1.48
N ILE A 104 -1.51 5.94 2.05
CA ILE A 104 -0.65 7.01 1.52
C ILE A 104 0.83 6.71 1.71
N THR A 105 1.23 6.15 2.85
CA THR A 105 2.64 5.76 3.05
C THR A 105 3.05 4.62 2.13
N ILE A 106 2.15 3.67 1.81
CA ILE A 106 2.43 2.67 0.78
C ILE A 106 2.67 3.37 -0.57
N LEU A 107 1.79 4.27 -1.00
CA LEU A 107 1.97 4.99 -2.26
C LEU A 107 3.29 5.77 -2.30
N GLU A 108 3.64 6.49 -1.23
CA GLU A 108 4.91 7.21 -1.15
C GLU A 108 6.10 6.26 -1.35
N ASN A 109 6.09 5.12 -0.63
CA ASN A 109 7.15 4.13 -0.75
C ASN A 109 7.26 3.56 -2.17
N LEU A 110 6.14 3.33 -2.86
CA LEU A 110 6.11 2.77 -4.21
C LEU A 110 6.45 3.81 -5.30
N CYS A 111 6.19 5.09 -5.07
CA CYS A 111 6.40 6.17 -6.04
C CYS A 111 7.87 6.52 -6.29
N ASP A 112 8.84 5.75 -5.77
CA ASP A 112 10.22 5.74 -6.28
C ASP A 112 10.31 5.10 -7.69
N ASN A 113 9.33 4.26 -8.04
CA ASN A 113 9.21 3.53 -9.29
C ASN A 113 8.33 4.25 -10.33
N GLU A 114 8.76 4.29 -11.59
CA GLU A 114 7.99 4.94 -12.66
C GLU A 114 6.68 4.23 -12.97
N THR A 115 6.65 2.90 -12.97
CA THR A 115 5.43 2.12 -13.17
C THR A 115 4.40 2.42 -12.07
N ALA A 116 4.86 2.65 -10.83
CA ALA A 116 3.98 3.04 -9.74
C ALA A 116 3.40 4.44 -9.96
N ARG A 117 4.24 5.43 -10.32
CA ARG A 117 3.78 6.79 -10.61
C ARG A 117 2.80 6.84 -11.76
N PHE A 118 3.08 6.11 -12.84
CA PHE A 118 2.15 5.93 -13.95
C PHE A 118 0.81 5.36 -13.46
N SER A 119 0.84 4.28 -12.67
CA SER A 119 -0.38 3.68 -12.13
C SER A 119 -1.14 4.61 -11.19
N VAL A 120 -0.46 5.42 -10.36
CA VAL A 120 -1.12 6.46 -9.53
C VAL A 120 -1.79 7.51 -10.40
N ALA A 121 -1.12 7.99 -11.46
CA ALA A 121 -1.64 9.02 -12.34
C ALA A 121 -2.86 8.56 -13.17
N GLU A 122 -2.84 7.31 -13.63
CA GLU A 122 -3.90 6.75 -14.49
C GLU A 122 -5.06 6.13 -13.71
N THR A 123 -4.91 5.91 -12.40
CA THR A 123 -6.00 5.35 -11.58
C THR A 123 -7.02 6.44 -11.25
N ASP A 124 -8.23 6.29 -11.77
CA ASP A 124 -9.37 7.17 -11.50
C ASP A 124 -9.57 7.39 -9.99
N GLY A 125 -9.63 8.66 -9.59
CA GLY A 125 -9.85 9.06 -8.20
C GLY A 125 -8.66 8.90 -7.25
N CYS A 126 -7.50 8.39 -7.73
CA CYS A 126 -6.31 8.24 -6.91
C CYS A 126 -5.73 9.58 -6.47
N ILE A 127 -5.45 10.47 -7.43
CA ILE A 127 -4.95 11.82 -7.14
C ILE A 127 -5.95 12.60 -6.27
N ALA A 128 -7.26 12.51 -6.58
CA ALA A 128 -8.31 13.13 -5.77
C ALA A 128 -8.31 12.62 -4.31
N SER A 129 -8.10 11.31 -4.10
CA SER A 129 -8.02 10.71 -2.77
C SER A 129 -6.78 11.19 -2.00
N ILE A 130 -5.65 11.33 -2.68
CA ILE A 130 -4.42 11.90 -2.11
C ILE A 130 -4.63 13.38 -1.77
N ALA A 131 -5.27 14.15 -2.65
CA ALA A 131 -5.56 15.57 -2.45
C ALA A 131 -6.42 15.82 -1.20
N LYS A 132 -7.45 14.98 -0.98
CA LYS A 132 -8.30 15.05 0.23
C LYS A 132 -7.51 14.90 1.54
N LEU A 133 -6.39 14.15 1.53
CA LEU A 133 -5.52 14.02 2.71
C LEU A 133 -4.74 15.30 3.04
N LEU A 134 -4.74 16.30 2.17
CA LEU A 134 -4.21 17.63 2.51
C LEU A 134 -5.15 18.39 3.44
N GLU A 135 -6.44 18.06 3.44
CA GLU A 135 -7.47 18.78 4.20
C GLU A 135 -7.71 18.18 5.60
N ILE A 136 -7.10 17.04 5.95
CA ILE A 136 -7.27 16.40 7.25
C ILE A 136 -6.35 17.02 8.32
N ASP A 137 -6.78 16.97 9.57
CA ASP A 137 -6.03 17.50 10.72
C ASP A 137 -4.93 16.51 11.19
N SER A 138 -4.02 16.17 10.28
CA SER A 138 -2.89 15.28 10.53
C SER A 138 -1.69 15.68 9.70
N ARG A 139 -0.72 16.34 10.33
CA ARG A 139 0.49 16.82 9.66
C ARG A 139 1.34 15.70 9.05
N GLU A 140 1.41 14.55 9.72
CA GLU A 140 2.15 13.39 9.21
C GLU A 140 1.53 12.88 7.90
N ASP A 141 0.19 12.75 7.86
CA ASP A 141 -0.50 12.29 6.66
C ASP A 141 -0.44 13.30 5.51
N GLN A 142 -0.51 14.60 5.84
CA GLN A 142 -0.30 15.68 4.87
C GLN A 142 1.12 15.63 4.28
N GLU A 143 2.15 15.41 5.10
CA GLU A 143 3.53 15.29 4.64
C GLU A 143 3.70 14.11 3.65
N HIS A 144 3.10 12.96 3.94
CA HIS A 144 3.05 11.81 3.02
C HIS A 144 2.31 12.16 1.71
N ALA A 145 1.15 12.82 1.79
CA ALA A 145 0.37 13.23 0.62
C ALA A 145 1.17 14.19 -0.29
N VAL A 146 1.80 15.20 0.30
CA VAL A 146 2.66 16.14 -0.43
C VAL A 146 3.85 15.41 -1.07
N ALA A 147 4.46 14.44 -0.39
CA ALA A 147 5.57 13.67 -0.95
C ALA A 147 5.18 12.89 -2.21
N VAL A 148 4.00 12.25 -2.20
CA VAL A 148 3.46 11.55 -3.38
C VAL A 148 3.19 12.52 -4.52
N LEU A 149 2.51 13.63 -4.26
CA LEU A 149 2.18 14.65 -5.27
C LEU A 149 3.43 15.30 -5.86
N LEU A 150 4.43 15.57 -5.03
CA LEU A 150 5.74 16.06 -5.46
C LEU A 150 6.45 15.04 -6.35
N SER A 151 6.43 13.75 -5.97
CA SER A 151 7.02 12.68 -6.77
C SER A 151 6.42 12.65 -8.18
N LEU A 152 5.08 12.72 -8.30
CA LEU A 152 4.38 12.81 -9.59
C LEU A 152 4.79 14.03 -10.40
N CYS A 153 4.76 15.22 -9.79
CA CYS A 153 5.06 16.48 -10.47
C CYS A 153 6.52 16.60 -10.91
N SER A 154 7.45 15.97 -10.17
CA SER A 154 8.90 16.06 -10.42
C SER A 154 9.36 15.31 -11.67
N GLN A 155 8.59 14.33 -12.14
CA GLN A 155 9.02 13.42 -13.21
C GLN A 155 8.40 13.76 -14.56
N HIS A 156 7.09 14.05 -14.60
CA HIS A 156 6.36 14.30 -15.84
C HIS A 156 5.42 15.50 -15.72
N VAL A 157 5.52 16.42 -16.69
CA VAL A 157 4.63 17.60 -16.79
C VAL A 157 3.16 17.16 -16.92
N GLN A 158 2.90 16.03 -17.57
CA GLN A 158 1.55 15.46 -17.70
C GLN A 158 0.95 15.09 -16.34
N TYR A 159 1.71 14.40 -15.48
CA TYR A 159 1.25 14.07 -14.13
C TYR A 159 1.05 15.34 -13.29
N CYS A 160 1.94 16.34 -13.45
CA CYS A 160 1.77 17.64 -12.80
C CYS A 160 0.46 18.32 -13.21
N GLN A 161 0.08 18.25 -14.49
CA GLN A 161 -1.20 18.77 -14.95
C GLN A 161 -2.38 18.05 -14.30
N LEU A 162 -2.36 16.72 -14.24
CA LEU A 162 -3.40 15.94 -13.56
C LEU A 162 -3.55 16.32 -12.08
N VAL A 163 -2.42 16.52 -11.38
CA VAL A 163 -2.42 17.01 -10.00
C VAL A 163 -3.03 18.42 -9.88
N MET A 164 -2.73 19.32 -10.82
CA MET A 164 -3.31 20.66 -10.83
C MET A 164 -4.82 20.65 -11.12
N ASP A 165 -5.28 19.75 -11.98
CA ASP A 165 -6.69 19.63 -12.37
C ASP A 165 -7.58 19.17 -11.20
N GLU A 166 -7.02 18.42 -10.24
CA GLU A 166 -7.69 18.05 -8.98
C GLU A 166 -7.78 19.21 -7.97
N GLY A 167 -7.32 20.41 -8.33
CA GLY A 167 -7.48 21.60 -7.50
C GLY A 167 -6.67 21.53 -6.20
N VAL A 168 -5.49 20.91 -6.24
CA VAL A 168 -4.63 20.69 -5.07
C VAL A 168 -4.03 21.99 -4.50
N ILE A 169 -3.89 23.04 -5.32
CA ILE A 169 -3.17 24.28 -4.96
C ILE A 169 -3.72 24.97 -3.69
N PRO A 170 -5.03 25.19 -3.51
CA PRO A 170 -5.55 25.82 -2.30
C PRO A 170 -5.29 25.03 -1.02
N ALA A 171 -5.14 23.69 -1.10
CA ALA A 171 -4.85 22.85 0.06
C ALA A 171 -3.35 22.85 0.44
N LEU A 172 -2.47 23.37 -0.42
CA LEU A 172 -1.02 23.44 -0.21
C LEU A 172 -0.52 24.80 0.33
N VAL A 173 -1.37 25.83 0.37
CA VAL A 173 -1.02 27.23 0.71
C VAL A 173 -1.70 27.66 2.01
#